data_AF-A0A7S3DA96-F1
#
_entry.id   AF-A0A7S3DA96-F1
#
_cell.length_a   1.000
_cell.length_b   1.000
_cell.length_c   1.000
_cell.angle_alpha   90.00
_cell.angle_beta   90.00
_cell.angle_gamma   90.00
#
_symmetry.space_group_name_H-M   'P 1'
#
loop_
_entity.id
_entity.type
_entity.pdbx_description
1 polymer ?
#
loop_
_entity_poly.entity_id
_entity_poly.type
_entity_poly.pdbx_seq_one_letter_code
_entity_poly.pdbx_strand_id
1 'polypeptide(L)'
;NNPIETTWANRITPETDHFGHRPAAVEYIATLSNMLGSSPWVNIPHTADDSYVRGLALFLFQHLRKDVDVFVEHSNEVWNPGFPQGEYARQEGVARNYSTDAFEAAARYHGQRVQEIAVIFEEIFGAEKARVKMVLGGWALACPPWKCGDFFTREALLWNGTANYVDAIGVAGYFGCGDMGGDSEKQSVINWNVDQMLDRCFEHVADVNASLAPFRAIADEFGLPLVPYEGGPSISEMSAIHNGGFTESLTRKFIELNRRQEMEELYSQYLQAYKAAGLPGQGMPWVHFGYTGVYSQYGSWPMLEYSDQPAEQAPKLRALMKYID
;
A
#
# COMPACT_ATOMS: atom_id res chain seq x y z
N ASN A 1 6.94 5.61 1.23
CA ASN A 1 7.86 5.09 2.27
C ASN A 1 8.87 6.14 2.72
N ASN A 2 9.19 6.15 4.01
CA ASN A 2 10.27 6.93 4.66
C ASN A 2 10.18 8.48 4.79
N PRO A 3 8.99 9.13 4.79
CA PRO A 3 8.93 10.55 5.15
C PRO A 3 9.31 10.76 6.63
N ILE A 4 10.12 11.79 6.91
CA ILE A 4 10.62 12.14 8.26
C ILE A 4 10.11 13.51 8.74
N GLU A 5 9.11 14.08 8.07
CA GLU A 5 8.56 15.38 8.40
C GLU A 5 7.80 15.33 9.73
N THR A 6 8.40 15.92 10.76
CA THR A 6 7.82 15.92 12.12
C THR A 6 6.75 16.99 12.31
N THR A 7 6.90 18.19 11.73
CA THR A 7 6.00 19.35 11.97
C THR A 7 5.47 19.92 10.66
N TRP A 8 4.32 20.60 10.68
CA TRP A 8 3.73 21.21 9.48
C TRP A 8 4.65 22.21 8.78
N ALA A 9 5.44 22.95 9.56
CA ALA A 9 6.41 23.91 9.05
C ALA A 9 7.54 23.25 8.26
N ASN A 10 7.86 21.99 8.56
CA ASN A 10 8.93 21.22 7.92
C ASN A 10 8.43 20.31 6.80
N ARG A 11 7.15 20.43 6.40
CA ARG A 11 6.58 19.62 5.32
C ARG A 11 7.27 19.89 3.98
N ILE A 12 7.14 18.95 3.06
CA ILE A 12 7.48 19.17 1.65
C ILE A 12 6.48 20.16 1.04
N THR A 13 7.01 21.15 0.35
CA THR A 13 6.27 22.20 -0.37
C THR A 13 6.66 22.17 -1.85
N PRO A 14 5.89 22.82 -2.74
CA PRO A 14 6.25 22.93 -4.17
C PRO A 14 7.67 23.44 -4.43
N GLU A 15 8.22 24.26 -3.54
CA GLU A 15 9.58 24.80 -3.65
C GLU A 15 10.68 23.81 -3.26
N THR A 16 10.34 22.82 -2.43
CA THR A 16 11.26 21.81 -1.89
C THR A 16 11.03 20.42 -2.46
N ASP A 17 9.94 20.24 -3.20
CA ASP A 17 9.65 19.05 -3.98
C ASP A 17 10.52 19.03 -5.25
N HIS A 18 11.35 18.01 -5.35
CA HIS A 18 12.17 17.73 -6.52
C HIS A 18 11.72 16.39 -7.09
N PHE A 19 10.62 16.44 -7.83
CA PHE A 19 9.96 15.32 -8.52
C PHE A 19 10.92 14.15 -8.80
N GLY A 20 10.69 13.00 -8.13
CA GLY A 20 11.35 11.73 -8.46
C GLY A 20 12.01 10.98 -7.30
N HIS A 21 12.28 11.61 -6.15
CA HIS A 21 12.88 10.91 -4.99
C HIS A 21 12.28 11.29 -3.62
N ARG A 22 11.25 12.14 -3.59
CA ARG A 22 10.57 12.59 -2.36
C ARG A 22 9.05 12.45 -2.50
N PRO A 23 8.31 12.34 -1.38
CA PRO A 23 6.86 12.47 -1.39
C PRO A 23 6.41 13.76 -2.10
N ALA A 24 5.30 13.69 -2.82
CA ALA A 24 4.74 14.88 -3.47
C ALA A 24 4.26 15.90 -2.43
N ALA A 25 4.43 17.18 -2.72
CA ALA A 25 3.81 18.24 -1.93
C ALA A 25 2.27 18.10 -1.93
N VAL A 26 1.62 18.34 -0.78
CA VAL A 26 0.15 18.22 -0.65
C VAL A 26 -0.59 19.18 -1.58
N GLU A 27 0.02 20.31 -1.91
CA GLU A 27 -0.48 21.28 -2.88
C GLU A 27 -0.71 20.64 -4.28
N TYR A 28 0.18 19.74 -4.71
CA TYR A 28 0.04 19.01 -5.96
C TYR A 28 -1.03 17.93 -5.88
N ILE A 29 -1.13 17.22 -4.74
CA ILE A 29 -2.20 16.25 -4.49
C ILE A 29 -3.56 16.95 -4.61
N ALA A 30 -3.75 18.10 -3.95
CA ALA A 30 -5.00 18.84 -3.98
C ALA A 30 -5.34 19.36 -5.39
N THR A 31 -4.34 19.87 -6.12
CA THR A 31 -4.53 20.34 -7.50
C THR A 31 -4.99 19.20 -8.40
N LEU A 32 -4.32 18.05 -8.36
CA LEU A 32 -4.66 16.89 -9.18
C LEU A 32 -6.06 16.34 -8.83
N SER A 33 -6.35 16.17 -7.54
CA SER A 33 -7.67 15.72 -7.07
C SER A 33 -8.80 16.66 -7.51
N ASN A 34 -8.58 17.97 -7.46
CA ASN A 34 -9.57 18.94 -7.91
C ASN A 34 -9.82 18.87 -9.41
N MET A 35 -8.75 18.76 -10.21
CA MET A 35 -8.83 18.65 -11.67
C MET A 35 -9.58 17.40 -12.11
N LEU A 36 -9.33 16.26 -11.46
CA LEU A 36 -9.88 14.97 -11.86
C LEU A 36 -11.21 14.63 -11.17
N GLY A 37 -11.53 15.26 -10.05
CA GLY A 37 -12.65 14.82 -9.21
C GLY A 37 -12.35 13.52 -8.47
N SER A 38 -11.08 13.25 -8.18
CA SER A 38 -10.64 12.01 -7.54
C SER A 38 -10.31 12.24 -6.06
N SER A 39 -10.82 11.36 -5.20
CA SER A 39 -10.50 11.34 -3.77
C SER A 39 -9.03 10.99 -3.53
N PRO A 40 -8.23 11.85 -2.86
CA PRO A 40 -6.84 11.53 -2.55
C PRO A 40 -6.72 10.47 -1.46
N TRP A 41 -5.63 9.70 -1.51
CA TRP A 41 -5.12 8.89 -0.41
C TRP A 41 -3.83 9.53 0.11
N VAL A 42 -3.76 9.80 1.42
CA VAL A 42 -2.60 10.41 2.05
C VAL A 42 -2.09 9.58 3.22
N ASN A 43 -0.80 9.25 3.18
CA ASN A 43 -0.11 8.65 4.33
C ASN A 43 0.47 9.76 5.21
N ILE A 44 0.17 9.71 6.50
CA ILE A 44 0.78 10.57 7.51
C ILE A 44 2.21 10.08 7.80
N PRO A 45 3.25 10.93 7.80
CA PRO A 45 4.59 10.51 8.20
C PRO A 45 4.59 9.88 9.59
N HIS A 46 5.38 8.82 9.81
CA HIS A 46 5.40 8.08 11.07
C HIS A 46 5.92 8.91 12.25
N THR A 47 6.77 9.91 11.98
CA THR A 47 7.27 10.87 12.97
C THR A 47 6.43 12.14 13.09
N ALA A 48 5.34 12.27 12.33
CA ALA A 48 4.51 13.47 12.34
C ALA A 48 3.86 13.68 13.72
N ASP A 49 4.11 14.84 14.31
CA ASP A 49 3.38 15.30 15.48
C ASP A 49 1.97 15.79 15.12
N ASP A 50 1.17 16.10 16.12
CA ASP A 50 -0.19 16.54 15.86
C ASP A 50 -0.27 17.93 15.20
N SER A 51 0.80 18.73 15.22
CA SER A 51 0.84 20.00 14.49
C SER A 51 0.88 19.74 12.99
N TYR A 52 1.67 18.75 12.54
CA TYR A 52 1.68 18.30 11.16
C TYR A 52 0.30 17.79 10.74
N VAL A 53 -0.29 16.89 11.54
CA VAL A 53 -1.60 16.29 11.23
C VAL A 53 -2.69 17.36 11.13
N ARG A 54 -2.72 18.32 12.07
CA ARG A 54 -3.66 19.45 12.03
C ARG A 54 -3.46 20.33 10.80
N GLY A 55 -2.21 20.65 10.48
CA GLY A 55 -1.89 21.45 9.29
C GLY A 55 -2.35 20.76 8.00
N LEU A 56 -2.10 19.46 7.88
CA LEU A 56 -2.49 18.67 6.71
C LEU A 56 -4.01 18.59 6.57
N ALA A 57 -4.70 18.22 7.64
CA ALA A 57 -6.16 18.14 7.64
C ALA A 57 -6.80 19.49 7.29
N LEU A 58 -6.28 20.61 7.85
CA LEU A 58 -6.78 21.95 7.56
C LEU A 58 -6.55 22.32 6.09
N PHE A 59 -5.36 22.01 5.57
CA PHE A 59 -5.04 22.27 4.16
C PHE A 59 -6.00 21.53 3.23
N LEU A 60 -6.18 20.22 3.43
CA LEU A 60 -7.05 19.39 2.59
C LEU A 60 -8.51 19.85 2.70
N PHE A 61 -8.99 20.18 3.89
CA PHE A 61 -10.35 20.71 4.11
C PHE A 61 -10.62 22.00 3.33
N GLN A 62 -9.63 22.91 3.29
CA GLN A 62 -9.74 24.21 2.63
C GLN A 62 -9.58 24.15 1.11
N HIS A 63 -8.74 23.24 0.61
CA HIS A 63 -8.30 23.26 -0.78
C HIS A 63 -8.91 22.18 -1.65
N LEU A 64 -9.51 21.13 -1.09
CA LEU A 64 -10.21 20.12 -1.89
C LEU A 64 -11.64 20.57 -2.22
N ARG A 65 -12.08 20.24 -3.44
CA ARG A 65 -13.49 20.25 -3.84
C ARG A 65 -14.33 19.45 -2.86
N LYS A 66 -15.60 19.82 -2.68
CA LYS A 66 -16.43 19.33 -1.57
C LYS A 66 -17.08 17.96 -1.82
N ASP A 67 -17.04 17.50 -3.06
CA ASP A 67 -17.65 16.25 -3.55
C ASP A 67 -16.64 15.09 -3.65
N VAL A 68 -15.45 15.23 -3.08
CA VAL A 68 -14.48 14.14 -2.94
C VAL A 68 -14.25 13.79 -1.47
N ASP A 69 -13.98 12.51 -1.24
CA ASP A 69 -13.52 11.98 0.06
C ASP A 69 -12.01 12.18 0.22
N VAL A 70 -11.47 11.90 1.40
CA VAL A 70 -10.04 11.91 1.73
C VAL A 70 -9.71 10.63 2.49
N PHE A 71 -8.94 9.74 1.86
CA PHE A 71 -8.43 8.53 2.51
C PHE A 71 -7.16 8.86 3.28
N VAL A 72 -7.12 8.50 4.56
CA VAL A 72 -6.03 8.87 5.47
C VAL A 72 -5.49 7.62 6.15
N GLU A 73 -4.18 7.42 6.09
CA GLU A 73 -3.51 6.25 6.65
C GLU A 73 -2.33 6.69 7.54
N HIS A 74 -2.15 6.03 8.68
CA HIS A 74 -0.97 6.25 9.52
C HIS A 74 0.26 5.55 8.93
N SER A 75 1.07 6.31 8.19
CA SER A 75 2.24 5.85 7.46
C SER A 75 1.96 4.69 6.50
N ASN A 76 2.99 4.12 5.87
CA ASN A 76 2.88 2.95 5.01
C ASN A 76 3.65 1.79 5.65
N GLU A 77 3.10 0.57 5.63
CA GLU A 77 3.78 -0.63 6.14
C GLU A 77 4.34 -0.50 7.57
N VAL A 78 3.55 0.06 8.51
CA VAL A 78 3.96 0.15 9.94
C VAL A 78 4.19 -1.24 10.56
N TRP A 79 3.60 -2.28 9.97
CA TRP A 79 3.83 -3.67 10.34
C TRP A 79 5.24 -4.19 10.00
N ASN A 80 5.98 -3.51 9.12
CA ASN A 80 7.24 -3.99 8.56
C ASN A 80 8.46 -3.42 9.32
N PRO A 81 9.15 -4.20 10.17
CA PRO A 81 10.30 -3.71 10.92
C PRO A 81 11.54 -3.48 10.04
N GLY A 82 11.52 -3.91 8.77
CA GLY A 82 12.56 -3.59 7.80
C GLY A 82 12.55 -2.12 7.37
N PHE A 83 11.46 -1.40 7.63
CA PHE A 83 11.35 0.03 7.35
C PHE A 83 11.43 0.90 8.60
N PRO A 84 11.96 2.14 8.49
CA PRO A 84 12.05 3.09 9.59
C PRO A 84 10.75 3.28 10.38
N GLN A 85 9.61 3.32 9.70
CA GLN A 85 8.31 3.51 10.36
C GLN A 85 7.88 2.31 11.21
N GLY A 86 8.18 1.07 10.80
CA GLY A 86 7.86 -0.10 11.59
C GLY A 86 8.77 -0.24 12.81
N GLU A 87 10.06 0.06 12.64
CA GLU A 87 10.98 0.12 13.77
C GLU A 87 10.63 1.27 14.74
N TYR A 88 10.22 2.43 14.22
CA TYR A 88 9.72 3.53 15.05
C TYR A 88 8.50 3.13 15.87
N ALA A 89 7.52 2.46 15.26
CA ALA A 89 6.35 1.97 15.99
C ALA A 89 6.70 0.96 17.08
N ARG A 90 7.68 0.07 16.85
CA ARG A 90 8.21 -0.83 17.89
C ARG A 90 8.80 -0.05 19.05
N GLN A 91 9.68 0.91 18.77
CA GLN A 91 10.33 1.71 19.79
C GLN A 91 9.33 2.50 20.62
N GLU A 92 8.38 3.18 19.96
CA GLU A 92 7.36 3.99 20.62
C GLU A 92 6.39 3.16 21.46
N GLY A 93 5.99 1.98 20.95
CA GLY A 93 5.14 1.05 21.68
C GLY A 93 5.81 0.46 22.92
N VAL A 94 7.09 0.06 22.80
CA VAL A 94 7.87 -0.46 23.95
C VAL A 94 8.12 0.65 24.98
N ALA A 95 8.50 1.85 24.54
CA ALA A 95 8.76 2.98 25.43
C ALA A 95 7.52 3.37 26.26
N ARG A 96 6.32 3.17 25.70
CA ARG A 96 5.02 3.41 26.38
C ARG A 96 4.50 2.22 27.16
N ASN A 97 5.27 1.13 27.26
CA ASN A 97 4.86 -0.13 27.89
C ASN A 97 3.56 -0.72 27.32
N TYR A 98 3.33 -0.57 26.01
CA TYR A 98 2.14 -1.14 25.37
C TYR A 98 2.18 -2.66 25.32
N SER A 99 3.35 -3.28 25.19
CA SER A 99 3.54 -4.72 25.41
C SER A 99 5.02 -4.99 25.69
N THR A 100 5.32 -6.14 26.31
CA THR A 100 6.69 -6.67 26.40
C THR A 100 7.13 -7.35 25.11
N ASP A 101 6.18 -7.76 24.27
CA ASP A 101 6.45 -8.24 22.90
C ASP A 101 6.46 -7.03 21.95
N ALA A 102 7.61 -6.76 21.34
CA ALA A 102 7.76 -5.53 20.57
C ALA A 102 6.95 -5.50 19.26
N PHE A 103 6.59 -6.65 18.68
CA PHE A 103 5.71 -6.68 17.49
C PHE A 103 4.26 -6.32 17.87
N GLU A 104 3.76 -6.89 18.96
CA GLU A 104 2.49 -6.50 19.56
C GLU A 104 2.48 -5.04 20.04
N ALA A 105 3.57 -4.57 20.65
CA ALA A 105 3.70 -3.17 21.04
C ALA A 105 3.61 -2.22 19.84
N ALA A 106 4.19 -2.59 18.69
CA ALA A 106 4.07 -1.83 17.44
C ALA A 106 2.64 -1.82 16.90
N ALA A 107 1.93 -2.95 16.93
CA ALA A 107 0.52 -3.02 16.52
C ALA A 107 -0.35 -2.10 17.37
N ARG A 108 -0.16 -2.12 18.70
CA ARG A 108 -0.85 -1.23 19.64
C ARG A 108 -0.52 0.24 19.42
N TYR A 109 0.76 0.57 19.21
CA TYR A 109 1.15 1.93 18.86
C TYR A 109 0.52 2.40 17.55
N HIS A 110 0.52 1.54 16.53
CA HIS A 110 -0.11 1.84 15.25
C HIS A 110 -1.61 2.12 15.43
N GLY A 111 -2.32 1.25 16.16
CA GLY A 111 -3.73 1.44 16.51
C GLY A 111 -3.99 2.73 17.28
N GLN A 112 -3.16 3.05 18.29
CA GLN A 112 -3.24 4.29 19.05
C GLN A 112 -3.10 5.52 18.16
N ARG A 113 -2.08 5.53 17.29
CA ARG A 113 -1.79 6.70 16.44
C ARG A 113 -2.86 6.92 15.37
N VAL A 114 -3.48 5.85 14.87
CA VAL A 114 -4.65 5.94 13.98
C VAL A 114 -5.81 6.64 14.66
N GLN A 115 -6.12 6.33 15.93
CA GLN A 115 -7.18 7.03 16.67
C GLN A 115 -6.91 8.52 16.80
N GLU A 116 -5.68 8.89 17.18
CA GLU A 116 -5.28 10.29 17.34
C GLU A 116 -5.40 11.09 16.03
N ILE A 117 -4.98 10.50 14.92
CA ILE A 117 -5.11 11.09 13.59
C ILE A 117 -6.59 11.24 13.22
N ALA A 118 -7.39 10.19 13.42
CA ALA A 118 -8.83 10.20 13.13
C ALA A 118 -9.54 11.34 13.86
N VAL A 119 -9.30 11.48 15.17
CA VAL A 119 -9.86 12.56 16.00
C VAL A 119 -9.51 13.94 15.45
N ILE A 120 -8.25 14.18 15.08
CA ILE A 120 -7.80 15.46 14.53
C ILE A 120 -8.51 15.78 13.21
N PHE A 121 -8.60 14.81 12.30
CA PHE A 121 -9.27 15.00 11.01
C PHE A 121 -10.77 15.26 11.21
N GLU A 122 -11.43 14.51 12.10
CA GLU A 122 -12.85 14.72 12.44
C GLU A 122 -13.11 16.11 13.03
N GLU A 123 -12.26 16.58 13.95
CA GLU A 123 -12.35 17.91 14.55
C GLU A 123 -12.26 19.02 13.50
N ILE A 124 -11.34 18.89 12.54
CA ILE A 124 -11.10 19.91 11.52
C ILE A 124 -12.17 19.90 10.43
N PHE A 125 -12.57 18.72 9.95
CA PHE A 125 -13.62 18.62 8.93
C PHE A 125 -15.00 18.93 9.51
N GLY A 126 -15.21 18.71 10.82
CA GLY A 126 -16.42 19.10 11.54
C GLY A 126 -17.69 18.54 10.89
N ALA A 127 -18.56 19.42 10.37
CA ALA A 127 -19.78 19.02 9.69
C ALA A 127 -19.53 18.17 8.43
N GLU A 128 -18.34 18.25 7.85
CA GLU A 128 -17.92 17.50 6.66
C GLU A 128 -17.12 16.23 7.00
N LYS A 129 -17.05 15.81 8.27
CA LYS A 129 -16.21 14.68 8.69
C LYS A 129 -16.50 13.35 7.98
N ALA A 130 -17.70 13.16 7.46
CA ALA A 130 -18.05 12.00 6.66
C ALA A 130 -17.20 11.83 5.38
N ARG A 131 -16.54 12.91 4.92
CA ARG A 131 -15.60 12.89 3.80
C ARG A 131 -14.26 12.26 4.15
N VAL A 132 -13.90 12.18 5.43
CA VAL A 132 -12.66 11.53 5.87
C VAL A 132 -12.91 10.03 5.93
N LYS A 133 -12.00 9.25 5.32
CA LYS A 133 -12.00 7.79 5.33
C LYS A 133 -10.70 7.31 5.98
N MET A 134 -10.76 6.98 7.26
CA MET A 134 -9.60 6.51 8.01
C MET A 134 -9.32 5.04 7.68
N VAL A 135 -8.10 4.75 7.22
CA VAL A 135 -7.69 3.39 6.84
C VAL A 135 -6.64 2.88 7.83
N LEU A 136 -6.87 1.68 8.36
CA LEU A 136 -5.86 0.95 9.11
C LEU A 136 -5.01 0.10 8.15
N GLY A 137 -3.78 0.54 7.88
CA GLY A 137 -2.83 -0.21 7.05
C GLY A 137 -2.36 -1.51 7.71
N GLY A 138 -2.53 -2.63 7.02
CA GLY A 138 -2.17 -3.97 7.49
C GLY A 138 -1.27 -4.73 6.51
N TRP A 139 -0.86 -5.94 6.92
CA TRP A 139 -0.08 -6.85 6.07
C TRP A 139 -0.94 -8.02 5.64
N ALA A 140 -1.04 -8.29 4.34
CA ALA A 140 -1.85 -9.38 3.78
C ALA A 140 -1.20 -10.78 3.93
N LEU A 141 -0.56 -11.09 5.08
CA LEU A 141 0.00 -12.40 5.39
C LEU A 141 -0.51 -12.93 6.74
N ALA A 142 -1.08 -14.13 6.73
CA ALA A 142 -1.42 -14.88 7.94
C ALA A 142 -0.46 -16.04 8.16
N CYS A 143 -0.01 -16.26 9.39
CA CYS A 143 0.99 -17.31 9.69
C CYS A 143 0.81 -18.03 11.04
N PRO A 144 -0.40 -18.52 11.38
CA PRO A 144 -0.63 -19.18 12.66
C PRO A 144 0.29 -20.41 12.85
N PRO A 145 0.83 -20.67 14.07
CA PRO A 145 0.54 -19.98 15.34
C PRO A 145 1.43 -18.74 15.61
N TRP A 146 2.23 -18.29 14.64
CA TRP A 146 3.10 -17.13 14.78
C TRP A 146 2.33 -15.82 14.57
N LYS A 147 2.91 -14.70 15.02
CA LYS A 147 2.34 -13.36 14.82
C LYS A 147 2.81 -12.81 13.47
N CYS A 148 1.89 -12.67 12.51
CA CYS A 148 2.11 -11.92 11.25
C CYS A 148 1.06 -10.82 11.09
N GLY A 149 0.60 -10.59 9.86
CA GLY A 149 -0.32 -9.52 9.51
C GLY A 149 -1.72 -9.68 10.07
N ASP A 150 -2.23 -10.90 10.14
CA ASP A 150 -3.52 -11.20 10.75
C ASP A 150 -3.53 -10.82 12.24
N PHE A 151 -2.49 -11.19 12.98
CA PHE A 151 -2.30 -10.76 14.37
C PHE A 151 -2.14 -9.24 14.47
N PHE A 152 -1.25 -8.64 13.67
CA PHE A 152 -0.94 -7.21 13.74
C PHE A 152 -2.19 -6.35 13.50
N THR A 153 -2.94 -6.64 12.45
CA THR A 153 -4.18 -5.94 12.10
C THR A 153 -5.23 -6.09 13.20
N ARG A 154 -5.46 -7.32 13.68
CA ARG A 154 -6.48 -7.57 14.71
C ARG A 154 -6.11 -6.92 16.04
N GLU A 155 -4.85 -6.99 16.45
CA GLU A 155 -4.35 -6.36 17.67
C GLU A 155 -4.48 -4.83 17.61
N ALA A 156 -4.15 -4.23 16.47
CA ALA A 156 -4.30 -2.80 16.27
C ALA A 156 -5.76 -2.34 16.32
N LEU A 157 -6.71 -3.11 15.76
CA LEU A 157 -8.15 -2.82 15.80
C LEU A 157 -8.73 -2.88 17.22
N LEU A 158 -8.29 -3.87 18.00
CA LEU A 158 -8.76 -4.08 19.38
C LEU A 158 -8.21 -3.04 20.36
N TRP A 159 -6.99 -2.55 20.10
CA TRP A 159 -6.31 -1.63 20.99
C TRP A 159 -7.16 -0.38 21.25
N ASN A 160 -7.58 -0.17 22.51
CA ASN A 160 -8.40 0.96 22.92
C ASN A 160 -9.63 1.22 22.03
N GLY A 161 -10.16 0.19 21.36
CA GLY A 161 -11.29 0.32 20.45
C GLY A 161 -11.00 1.09 19.15
N THR A 162 -9.77 1.02 18.61
CA THR A 162 -9.39 1.61 17.30
C THR A 162 -10.39 1.30 16.20
N ALA A 163 -11.02 0.12 16.21
CA ALA A 163 -12.06 -0.25 15.24
C ALA A 163 -13.19 0.78 15.10
N ASN A 164 -13.48 1.59 16.13
CA ASN A 164 -14.51 2.64 16.08
C ASN A 164 -14.05 3.94 15.38
N TYR A 165 -12.78 4.03 14.99
CA TYR A 165 -12.14 5.22 14.41
C TYR A 165 -11.69 5.01 12.96
N VAL A 166 -11.99 3.85 12.37
CA VAL A 166 -11.56 3.49 11.02
C VAL A 166 -12.76 3.13 10.16
N ASP A 167 -12.64 3.41 8.86
CA ASP A 167 -13.65 3.15 7.84
C ASP A 167 -13.28 1.95 6.96
N ALA A 168 -12.02 1.51 6.98
CA ALA A 168 -11.54 0.36 6.21
C ALA A 168 -10.25 -0.24 6.78
N ILE A 169 -9.99 -1.49 6.42
CA ILE A 169 -8.70 -2.15 6.64
C ILE A 169 -7.93 -2.18 5.31
N GLY A 170 -6.76 -1.56 5.30
CA GLY A 170 -5.82 -1.59 4.19
C GLY A 170 -5.09 -2.93 4.13
N VAL A 171 -5.09 -3.57 2.96
CA VAL A 171 -4.25 -4.75 2.69
C VAL A 171 -3.50 -4.57 1.37
N ALA A 172 -2.32 -5.16 1.23
CA ALA A 172 -1.63 -5.19 -0.05
C ALA A 172 -2.37 -6.10 -1.02
N GLY A 173 -2.55 -5.64 -2.25
CA GLY A 173 -3.24 -6.34 -3.33
C GLY A 173 -2.28 -6.83 -4.39
N TYR A 174 -1.06 -7.27 -4.07
CA TYR A 174 -0.10 -7.72 -5.09
C TYR A 174 -0.45 -9.10 -5.66
N PHE A 175 0.08 -9.40 -6.86
CA PHE A 175 0.20 -10.78 -7.33
C PHE A 175 1.67 -11.18 -7.43
N GLY A 176 1.99 -12.32 -6.85
CA GLY A 176 3.24 -13.05 -7.07
C GLY A 176 2.94 -14.31 -7.86
N CYS A 177 3.81 -14.68 -8.80
CA CYS A 177 3.63 -15.89 -9.61
C CYS A 177 4.14 -17.13 -8.87
N GLY A 178 3.64 -17.36 -7.65
CA GLY A 178 4.25 -18.26 -6.68
C GLY A 178 5.54 -17.69 -6.08
N ASP A 179 6.46 -18.55 -5.64
CA ASP A 179 7.71 -18.17 -4.98
C ASP A 179 8.90 -18.04 -5.96
N MET A 180 8.66 -17.64 -7.21
CA MET A 180 9.70 -17.65 -8.27
C MET A 180 10.99 -16.92 -7.90
N GLY A 181 10.87 -15.83 -7.14
CA GLY A 181 11.99 -15.02 -6.67
C GLY A 181 12.45 -15.35 -5.24
N GLY A 182 11.78 -16.28 -4.55
CA GLY A 182 12.17 -16.72 -3.22
C GLY A 182 13.30 -17.74 -3.23
N ASP A 183 13.91 -17.92 -2.06
CA ASP A 183 15.05 -18.82 -1.89
C ASP A 183 14.74 -20.29 -2.21
N SER A 184 13.45 -20.66 -2.18
CA SER A 184 13.01 -22.03 -2.44
C SER A 184 12.98 -22.39 -3.93
N GLU A 185 12.62 -21.45 -4.82
CA GLU A 185 12.47 -21.73 -6.26
C GLU A 185 13.52 -21.06 -7.15
N LYS A 186 14.18 -19.99 -6.68
CA LYS A 186 15.03 -19.14 -7.55
C LYS A 186 16.12 -19.91 -8.32
N GLN A 187 16.69 -20.96 -7.73
CA GLN A 187 17.74 -21.79 -8.35
C GLN A 187 17.22 -22.62 -9.54
N SER A 188 15.94 -22.98 -9.54
CA SER A 188 15.30 -23.63 -10.67
C SER A 188 14.87 -22.61 -11.71
N VAL A 189 14.23 -21.52 -11.24
CA VAL A 189 13.66 -20.45 -12.07
C VAL A 189 14.73 -19.70 -12.86
N ILE A 190 15.97 -19.61 -12.37
CA ILE A 190 17.08 -19.02 -13.13
C ILE A 190 17.29 -19.68 -14.50
N ASN A 191 16.93 -20.95 -14.66
CA ASN A 191 17.06 -21.70 -15.90
C ASN A 191 15.82 -21.64 -16.80
N TRP A 192 14.71 -21.07 -16.31
CA TRP A 192 13.48 -20.92 -17.10
C TRP A 192 13.62 -19.82 -18.15
N ASN A 193 12.90 -19.96 -19.26
CA ASN A 193 12.65 -18.83 -20.17
C ASN A 193 11.47 -18.00 -19.67
N VAL A 194 11.22 -16.85 -20.31
CA VAL A 194 10.13 -15.93 -19.91
C VAL A 194 8.75 -16.53 -20.17
N ASP A 195 8.60 -17.40 -21.18
CA ASP A 195 7.31 -18.06 -21.47
C ASP A 195 6.91 -19.00 -20.32
N GLN A 196 7.85 -19.79 -19.79
CA GLN A 196 7.64 -20.63 -18.61
C GLN A 196 7.28 -19.82 -17.35
N MET A 197 7.86 -18.62 -17.20
CA MET A 197 7.49 -17.72 -16.10
C MET A 197 6.08 -17.13 -16.29
N LEU A 198 5.69 -16.80 -17.53
CA LEU A 198 4.34 -16.34 -17.85
C LEU A 198 3.30 -17.43 -17.56
N ASP A 199 3.54 -18.66 -18.01
CA ASP A 199 2.66 -19.81 -17.75
C ASP A 199 2.43 -19.98 -16.25
N ARG A 200 3.52 -19.91 -15.47
CA ARG A 200 3.46 -19.94 -14.00
C ARG A 200 2.62 -18.79 -13.44
N CYS A 201 2.74 -17.59 -13.96
CA CYS A 201 1.92 -16.46 -13.51
C CYS A 201 0.43 -16.70 -13.76
N PHE A 202 0.05 -17.17 -14.94
CA PHE A 202 -1.35 -17.48 -15.26
C PHE A 202 -1.93 -18.60 -14.40
N GLU A 203 -1.12 -19.59 -14.02
CA GLU A 203 -1.54 -20.63 -13.07
C GLU A 203 -1.85 -20.09 -11.67
N HIS A 204 -1.14 -19.05 -11.22
CA HIS A 204 -1.21 -18.54 -9.84
C HIS A 204 -2.09 -17.31 -9.67
N VAL A 205 -2.42 -16.60 -10.76
CA VAL A 205 -3.15 -15.32 -10.68
C VAL A 205 -4.55 -15.44 -10.04
N ALA A 206 -5.14 -16.63 -10.05
CA ALA A 206 -6.44 -16.90 -9.45
C ALA A 206 -6.39 -17.21 -7.93
N ASP A 207 -5.21 -17.45 -7.33
CA ASP A 207 -5.08 -17.84 -5.92
C ASP A 207 -5.05 -16.65 -4.95
N VAL A 208 -5.85 -15.63 -5.23
CA VAL A 208 -6.00 -14.46 -4.35
C VAL A 208 -6.86 -14.79 -3.13
N ASN A 209 -7.84 -15.69 -3.29
CA ASN A 209 -8.86 -15.94 -2.28
C ASN A 209 -8.33 -16.58 -0.99
N ALA A 210 -7.37 -17.50 -1.08
CA ALA A 210 -6.81 -18.15 0.10
C ALA A 210 -6.06 -17.14 0.99
N SER A 211 -5.25 -16.27 0.37
CA SER A 211 -4.47 -15.25 1.09
C SER A 211 -5.34 -14.22 1.83
N LEU A 212 -6.48 -13.84 1.24
CA LEU A 212 -7.38 -12.82 1.81
C LEU A 212 -8.38 -13.37 2.83
N ALA A 213 -8.59 -14.69 2.90
CA ALA A 213 -9.60 -15.27 3.78
C ALA A 213 -9.45 -14.89 5.28
N PRO A 214 -8.23 -14.91 5.87
CA PRO A 214 -8.04 -14.47 7.26
C PRO A 214 -8.39 -12.99 7.47
N PHE A 215 -8.05 -12.14 6.50
CA PHE A 215 -8.32 -10.71 6.57
C PHE A 215 -9.79 -10.38 6.38
N ARG A 216 -10.51 -11.12 5.54
CA ARG A 216 -11.96 -11.02 5.43
C ARG A 216 -12.64 -11.41 6.74
N ALA A 217 -12.17 -12.47 7.41
CA ALA A 217 -12.72 -12.85 8.71
C ALA A 217 -12.53 -11.74 9.77
N ILE A 218 -11.37 -11.06 9.76
CA ILE A 218 -11.14 -9.89 10.62
C ILE A 218 -12.06 -8.73 10.21
N ALA A 219 -12.13 -8.40 8.92
CA ALA A 219 -13.03 -7.36 8.39
C ALA A 219 -14.49 -7.60 8.80
N ASP A 220 -14.98 -8.83 8.66
CA ASP A 220 -16.33 -9.23 9.05
C ASP A 220 -16.55 -9.16 10.57
N GLU A 221 -15.53 -9.49 11.40
CA GLU A 221 -15.58 -9.36 12.87
C GLU A 221 -15.85 -7.91 13.29
N PHE A 222 -15.29 -6.93 12.58
CA PHE A 222 -15.41 -5.51 12.89
C PHE A 222 -16.41 -4.74 12.00
N GLY A 223 -17.02 -5.41 11.00
CA GLY A 223 -17.92 -4.76 10.04
C GLY A 223 -17.23 -3.73 9.13
N LEU A 224 -15.95 -3.95 8.81
CA LEU A 224 -15.13 -3.04 8.02
C LEU A 224 -14.85 -3.62 6.62
N PRO A 225 -14.86 -2.82 5.54
CA PRO A 225 -14.42 -3.28 4.23
C PRO A 225 -12.89 -3.43 4.16
N LEU A 226 -12.43 -4.33 3.29
CA LEU A 226 -11.03 -4.39 2.86
C LEU A 226 -10.77 -3.46 1.68
N VAL A 227 -9.63 -2.77 1.70
CA VAL A 227 -9.20 -1.86 0.64
C VAL A 227 -7.73 -2.11 0.25
N PRO A 228 -7.42 -2.25 -1.05
CA PRO A 228 -6.05 -2.33 -1.52
C PRO A 228 -5.34 -0.97 -1.42
N TYR A 229 -4.49 -0.79 -0.41
CA TYR A 229 -3.68 0.44 -0.26
C TYR A 229 -2.48 0.47 -1.22
N GLU A 230 -2.11 -0.69 -1.76
CA GLU A 230 -1.14 -0.85 -2.82
C GLU A 230 -1.43 -2.13 -3.60
N GLY A 231 -0.98 -2.21 -4.85
CA GLY A 231 -1.21 -3.36 -5.71
C GLY A 231 -0.43 -3.28 -7.00
N GLY A 232 -0.30 -4.41 -7.69
CA GLY A 232 0.47 -4.56 -8.91
C GLY A 232 1.26 -5.88 -8.94
N PRO A 233 2.26 -5.98 -9.82
CA PRO A 233 3.13 -7.14 -9.85
C PRO A 233 4.12 -7.08 -8.68
N SER A 234 4.25 -8.17 -7.93
CA SER A 234 5.32 -8.38 -6.95
C SER A 234 6.24 -9.50 -7.42
N ILE A 235 6.94 -9.25 -8.53
CA ILE A 235 7.85 -10.21 -9.16
C ILE A 235 9.28 -9.67 -9.06
N SER A 236 9.99 -10.10 -8.02
CA SER A 236 11.37 -9.72 -7.71
C SER A 236 12.04 -10.81 -6.86
N GLU A 237 13.36 -10.77 -6.74
CA GLU A 237 14.07 -11.68 -5.84
C GLU A 237 13.88 -11.22 -4.38
N MET A 238 13.45 -12.12 -3.49
CA MET A 238 13.30 -11.81 -2.06
C MET A 238 14.62 -11.37 -1.43
N SER A 239 15.75 -11.93 -1.89
CA SER A 239 17.08 -11.50 -1.44
C SER A 239 17.39 -10.05 -1.88
N ALA A 240 16.88 -9.59 -3.02
CA ALA A 240 17.09 -8.20 -3.45
C ALA A 240 16.42 -7.24 -2.45
N ILE A 241 15.20 -7.57 -2.02
CA ILE A 241 14.42 -6.79 -1.05
C ILE A 241 15.06 -6.84 0.35
N HIS A 242 15.41 -8.03 0.84
CA HIS A 242 15.85 -8.20 2.23
C HIS A 242 17.29 -7.79 2.50
N ASN A 243 18.20 -7.99 1.54
CA ASN A 243 19.63 -7.78 1.78
C ASN A 243 20.40 -7.21 0.58
N GLY A 244 19.70 -6.80 -0.49
CA GLY A 244 20.32 -6.26 -1.69
C GLY A 244 21.02 -7.32 -2.57
N GLY A 245 20.95 -8.60 -2.22
CA GLY A 245 21.52 -9.69 -3.01
C GLY A 245 20.61 -10.09 -4.17
N PHE A 246 21.08 -10.01 -5.41
CA PHE A 246 20.28 -10.35 -6.58
C PHE A 246 21.12 -11.03 -7.67
N THR A 247 20.41 -11.66 -8.59
CA THR A 247 20.96 -12.36 -9.75
C THR A 247 20.63 -11.56 -11.01
N GLU A 248 21.63 -10.95 -11.64
CA GLU A 248 21.41 -10.07 -12.80
C GLU A 248 20.63 -10.74 -13.95
N SER A 249 20.91 -12.01 -14.24
CA SER A 249 20.17 -12.75 -15.28
C SER A 249 18.71 -12.98 -14.91
N LEU A 250 18.40 -13.19 -13.64
CA LEU A 250 17.02 -13.39 -13.18
C LEU A 250 16.26 -12.06 -13.15
N THR A 251 16.90 -11.01 -12.64
CA THR A 251 16.39 -9.63 -12.70
C THR A 251 16.03 -9.24 -14.14
N ARG A 252 16.90 -9.50 -15.12
CA ARG A 252 16.59 -9.23 -16.54
C ARG A 252 15.35 -9.99 -17.03
N LYS A 253 15.18 -11.26 -16.65
CA LYS A 253 14.00 -12.06 -17.02
C LYS A 253 12.72 -11.54 -16.36
N PHE A 254 12.76 -11.13 -15.10
CA PHE A 254 11.60 -10.53 -14.42
C PHE A 254 11.21 -9.16 -15.01
N ILE A 255 12.19 -8.37 -15.43
CA ILE A 255 11.94 -7.11 -16.16
C ILE A 255 11.32 -7.43 -17.53
N GLU A 256 11.89 -8.39 -18.28
CA GLU A 256 11.36 -8.80 -19.58
C GLU A 256 9.93 -9.33 -19.47
N LEU A 257 9.63 -10.16 -18.46
CA LEU A 257 8.31 -10.67 -18.14
C LEU A 257 7.27 -9.55 -18.02
N ASN A 258 7.62 -8.45 -17.33
CA ASN A 258 6.72 -7.30 -17.16
C ASN A 258 6.51 -6.46 -18.44
N ARG A 259 7.36 -6.63 -19.45
CA ARG A 259 7.25 -5.98 -20.77
C ARG A 259 6.50 -6.82 -21.81
N ARG A 260 6.23 -8.10 -21.52
CA ARG A 260 5.49 -9.01 -22.41
C ARG A 260 4.07 -8.49 -22.65
N GLN A 261 3.58 -8.61 -23.87
CA GLN A 261 2.23 -8.14 -24.22
C GLN A 261 1.15 -8.95 -23.48
N GLU A 262 1.44 -10.21 -23.19
CA GLU A 262 0.65 -11.14 -22.39
C GLU A 262 0.42 -10.64 -20.95
N MET A 263 1.28 -9.73 -20.45
CA MET A 263 1.09 -9.09 -19.15
C MET A 263 -0.23 -8.30 -19.07
N GLU A 264 -0.77 -7.81 -20.19
CA GLU A 264 -2.07 -7.12 -20.19
C GLU A 264 -3.21 -8.07 -19.76
N GLU A 265 -3.23 -9.29 -20.32
CA GLU A 265 -4.24 -10.28 -19.99
C GLU A 265 -4.04 -10.83 -18.57
N LEU A 266 -2.79 -11.10 -18.19
CA LEU A 266 -2.46 -11.52 -16.82
C LEU A 266 -2.92 -10.49 -15.79
N TYR A 267 -2.64 -9.21 -16.03
CA TYR A 267 -3.04 -8.12 -15.15
C TYR A 267 -4.57 -7.95 -15.12
N SER A 268 -5.26 -8.17 -16.24
CA SER A 268 -6.72 -8.17 -16.29
C SER A 268 -7.32 -9.29 -15.45
N GLN A 269 -6.78 -10.51 -15.53
CA GLN A 269 -7.23 -11.64 -14.71
C GLN A 269 -6.96 -11.42 -13.23
N TYR A 270 -5.82 -10.82 -12.89
CA TYR A 270 -5.48 -10.41 -11.54
C TYR A 270 -6.51 -9.44 -10.92
N LEU A 271 -6.85 -8.35 -11.62
CA LEU A 271 -7.85 -7.41 -11.14
C LEU A 271 -9.22 -8.07 -11.00
N GLN A 272 -9.57 -8.97 -11.93
CA GLN A 272 -10.82 -9.75 -11.86
C GLN A 272 -10.82 -10.73 -10.67
N ALA A 273 -9.69 -11.37 -10.36
CA ALA A 273 -9.57 -12.29 -9.23
C ALA A 273 -9.78 -11.55 -7.90
N TYR A 274 -9.18 -10.36 -7.73
CA TYR A 274 -9.43 -9.52 -6.56
C TYR A 274 -10.88 -9.04 -6.48
N LYS A 275 -11.46 -8.60 -7.61
CA LYS A 275 -12.88 -8.21 -7.68
C LYS A 275 -13.81 -9.35 -7.29
N ALA A 276 -13.56 -10.56 -7.79
CA ALA A 276 -14.30 -11.77 -7.43
C ALA A 276 -14.10 -12.16 -5.96
N ALA A 277 -12.94 -11.81 -5.38
CA ALA A 277 -12.63 -11.98 -3.97
C ALA A 277 -13.27 -10.91 -3.06
N GLY A 278 -13.96 -9.91 -3.63
CA GLY A 278 -14.65 -8.84 -2.92
C GLY A 278 -13.81 -7.60 -2.65
N LEU A 279 -12.66 -7.43 -3.32
CA LEU A 279 -11.78 -6.27 -3.19
C LEU A 279 -11.73 -5.43 -4.48
N PRO A 280 -11.73 -4.09 -4.40
CA PRO A 280 -11.92 -3.31 -3.18
C PRO A 280 -13.36 -3.45 -2.66
N GLY A 281 -13.56 -3.23 -1.36
CA GLY A 281 -14.89 -3.11 -0.79
C GLY A 281 -15.72 -2.03 -1.52
N GLN A 282 -17.04 -2.11 -1.40
CA GLN A 282 -17.93 -1.17 -2.10
C GLN A 282 -17.59 0.30 -1.74
N GLY A 283 -17.40 1.13 -2.75
CA GLY A 283 -17.05 2.55 -2.57
C GLY A 283 -15.59 2.80 -2.18
N MET A 284 -14.77 1.76 -2.07
CA MET A 284 -13.34 1.88 -1.77
C MET A 284 -12.50 1.90 -3.05
N PRO A 285 -11.37 2.64 -3.08
CA PRO A 285 -10.50 2.71 -4.24
C PRO A 285 -9.66 1.44 -4.39
N TRP A 286 -9.10 1.26 -5.58
CA TRP A 286 -7.94 0.39 -5.79
C TRP A 286 -6.71 1.27 -5.99
N VAL A 287 -5.69 1.15 -5.14
CA VAL A 287 -4.44 1.89 -5.29
C VAL A 287 -3.40 1.02 -5.98
N HIS A 288 -3.02 1.38 -7.22
CA HIS A 288 -1.86 0.79 -7.88
C HIS A 288 -0.57 1.46 -7.36
N PHE A 289 0.46 0.68 -7.09
CA PHE A 289 1.64 1.15 -6.36
C PHE A 289 2.39 2.31 -7.04
N GLY A 290 2.42 2.39 -8.37
CA GLY A 290 3.12 3.47 -9.06
C GLY A 290 2.62 3.75 -10.46
N TYR A 291 2.58 5.04 -10.83
CA TYR A 291 2.25 5.44 -12.20
C TYR A 291 3.46 5.26 -13.14
N THR A 292 4.57 5.93 -12.84
CA THR A 292 5.79 5.88 -13.65
C THR A 292 7.01 5.57 -12.78
N GLY A 293 7.88 4.68 -13.22
CA GLY A 293 9.19 4.46 -12.60
C GLY A 293 9.96 3.29 -13.22
N VAL A 294 11.28 3.34 -13.06
CA VAL A 294 12.20 2.39 -13.70
C VAL A 294 12.13 1.02 -13.04
N TYR A 295 12.06 -0.03 -13.85
CA TYR A 295 12.13 -1.41 -13.37
C TYR A 295 13.54 -1.78 -12.95
N SER A 296 13.66 -2.54 -11.86
CA SER A 296 14.96 -2.89 -11.27
C SER A 296 14.92 -4.25 -10.58
N GLN A 297 16.03 -4.65 -9.94
CA GLN A 297 16.08 -5.83 -9.08
C GLN A 297 15.09 -5.75 -7.91
N TYR A 298 14.66 -4.54 -7.52
CA TYR A 298 13.68 -4.33 -6.47
C TYR A 298 12.24 -4.47 -6.97
N GLY A 299 12.03 -4.76 -8.25
CA GLY A 299 10.72 -5.01 -8.85
C GLY A 299 10.37 -4.07 -10.01
N SER A 300 9.27 -4.42 -10.66
CA SER A 300 8.71 -3.74 -11.83
C SER A 300 7.32 -3.19 -11.49
N TRP A 301 7.22 -2.44 -10.40
CA TRP A 301 5.94 -2.02 -9.82
C TRP A 301 5.12 -1.09 -10.73
N PRO A 302 5.67 0.02 -11.25
CA PRO A 302 4.86 1.07 -11.88
C PRO A 302 4.26 0.67 -13.22
N MET A 303 3.10 1.21 -13.60
CA MET A 303 2.45 0.89 -14.88
C MET A 303 3.25 1.36 -16.12
N LEU A 304 4.06 2.41 -15.98
CA LEU A 304 4.97 2.96 -16.99
C LEU A 304 6.43 2.95 -16.51
N GLU A 305 7.38 2.79 -17.42
CA GLU A 305 8.82 2.92 -17.15
C GLU A 305 9.31 4.37 -17.27
N TYR A 306 8.66 5.17 -18.11
CA TYR A 306 8.96 6.59 -18.36
C TYR A 306 7.71 7.33 -18.84
N SER A 307 7.66 8.66 -18.63
CA SER A 307 6.42 9.45 -18.70
C SER A 307 5.75 9.51 -20.08
N ASP A 308 6.52 9.39 -21.16
CA ASP A 308 6.04 9.40 -22.55
C ASP A 308 6.08 8.01 -23.19
N GLN A 309 6.06 6.94 -22.39
CA GLN A 309 5.96 5.57 -22.89
C GLN A 309 4.67 5.37 -23.70
N PRO A 310 4.74 4.93 -24.97
CA PRO A 310 3.56 4.67 -25.77
C PRO A 310 2.67 3.58 -25.14
N ALA A 311 1.35 3.78 -25.16
CA ALA A 311 0.40 2.85 -24.54
C ALA A 311 0.48 1.44 -25.15
N GLU A 312 0.79 1.31 -26.44
CA GLU A 312 1.05 0.03 -27.12
C GLU A 312 2.27 -0.75 -26.56
N GLN A 313 3.14 -0.08 -25.79
CA GLN A 313 4.29 -0.68 -25.13
C GLN A 313 4.10 -0.82 -23.61
N ALA A 314 2.93 -0.41 -23.08
CA ALA A 314 2.63 -0.39 -21.65
C ALA A 314 1.47 -1.35 -21.30
N PRO A 315 1.70 -2.68 -21.30
CA PRO A 315 0.63 -3.67 -21.12
C PRO A 315 -0.14 -3.51 -19.81
N LYS A 316 0.53 -3.13 -18.72
CA LYS A 316 -0.11 -2.88 -17.42
C LYS A 316 -1.03 -1.65 -17.44
N LEU A 317 -0.60 -0.57 -18.10
CA LEU A 317 -1.44 0.62 -18.29
C LEU A 317 -2.70 0.25 -19.08
N ARG A 318 -2.57 -0.50 -20.18
CA ARG A 318 -3.73 -0.90 -20.99
C ARG A 318 -4.74 -1.73 -20.20
N ALA A 319 -4.27 -2.69 -19.40
CA ALA A 319 -5.13 -3.49 -18.54
C ALA A 319 -5.89 -2.65 -17.51
N LEU A 320 -5.19 -1.69 -16.87
CA LEU A 320 -5.81 -0.78 -15.90
C LEU A 320 -6.84 0.15 -16.54
N MET A 321 -6.53 0.74 -17.69
CA MET A 321 -7.48 1.59 -18.42
C MET A 321 -8.76 0.82 -18.79
N LYS A 322 -8.61 -0.41 -19.31
CA LYS A 322 -9.74 -1.31 -19.61
C LYS A 322 -10.58 -1.68 -18.38
N TYR A 323 -9.97 -1.70 -17.19
CA TYR A 323 -10.68 -2.02 -15.95
C TYR A 323 -11.46 -0.83 -15.37
N ILE A 324 -10.99 0.39 -15.62
CA ILE A 324 -11.60 1.63 -15.13
C ILE A 324 -12.72 2.13 -16.08
N ASP A 325 -12.61 1.85 -17.38
CA ASP A 325 -13.64 2.11 -18.40
C ASP A 325 -14.90 1.24 -18.24
#